data_AF-A0A1G8MJ50-F1
#
_entry.id   AF-A0A1G8MJ50-F1
#
_cell.length_a   1.000
_cell.length_b   1.000
_cell.length_c   1.000
_cell.angle_alpha   90.00
_cell.angle_beta   90.00
_cell.angle_gamma   90.00
#
_symmetry.space_group_name_H-M   'P 1'
#
loop_
_entity.id
_entity.type
_entity.pdbx_description
1 polymer ?
#
loop_
_entity_poly.entity_id
_entity_poly.type
_entity_poly.pdbx_seq_one_letter_code
_entity_poly.pdbx_strand_id
1 'polypeptide(L)'
;METSSHIRLTSSEIATLWTSYLNNSMSICVLEYFLKTVEDEQIKSAIEDGLQYSKEYNQIITEIFNTEEFPIPQGFTETDVNLKAPRLFTDIFIINFLKSMAKIGLVTYSLSFSIVSREDVRSLYKYCTETTIKLDENSIGVLKKQGLYIRPPYISYPDKVRFVHDKSFLAGFTTHRRPLTAQEITYLFTNIDTNTLGNTLMLGFAQTAESKDVQKFIWKGQRISEKHKKQFSQKLIDEHLPTPGPWDTGVTKSTEAPFSDKLMLYMTSFLNTSGISNYGLAMGASPRHDLGLLYARLVAEIVKFSEDTADLMIEKGWLEEPPQSENRNKLMNN
;
A
#
# COMPACT_ATOMS: atom_id res chain seq x y z
N MET A 1 -28.11 37.47 -1.62
CA MET A 1 -28.81 36.33 -2.27
C MET A 1 -27.75 35.30 -2.59
N GLU A 2 -27.41 34.46 -1.63
CA GLU A 2 -26.59 33.28 -1.88
C GLU A 2 -27.56 32.15 -2.21
N THR A 3 -27.79 31.93 -3.50
CA THR A 3 -28.24 30.63 -3.97
C THR A 3 -27.04 29.69 -3.82
N SER A 4 -26.84 29.17 -2.61
CA SER A 4 -25.99 28.00 -2.40
C SER A 4 -26.64 26.84 -3.15
N SER A 5 -26.23 26.64 -4.41
CA SER A 5 -26.60 25.45 -5.16
C SER A 5 -25.93 24.28 -4.44
N HIS A 6 -26.71 23.39 -3.83
CA HIS A 6 -26.19 22.16 -3.23
C HIS A 6 -25.40 21.36 -4.29
N ILE A 7 -24.07 21.27 -4.12
CA ILE A 7 -23.18 20.55 -5.05
C ILE A 7 -23.03 19.11 -4.55
N ARG A 8 -23.71 18.18 -5.24
CA ARG A 8 -23.61 16.75 -4.95
C ARG A 8 -22.21 16.22 -5.20
N LEU A 9 -21.84 15.15 -4.50
CA LEU A 9 -20.61 14.41 -4.76
C LEU A 9 -20.58 13.83 -6.18
N THR A 10 -19.43 13.98 -6.84
CA THR A 10 -19.10 13.32 -8.11
C THR A 10 -18.66 11.88 -7.90
N SER A 11 -18.59 11.07 -8.96
CA SER A 11 -18.09 9.69 -8.88
C SER A 11 -16.66 9.61 -8.31
N SER A 12 -15.80 10.57 -8.64
CA SER A 12 -14.43 10.64 -8.11
C SER A 12 -14.41 10.91 -6.61
N GLU A 13 -15.27 11.81 -6.13
CA GLU A 13 -15.37 12.14 -4.71
C GLU A 13 -15.98 10.97 -3.93
N ILE A 14 -17.06 10.36 -4.43
CA ILE A 14 -17.65 9.15 -3.84
C ILE A 14 -16.61 8.02 -3.72
N ALA A 15 -15.91 7.71 -4.82
CA ALA A 15 -14.95 6.61 -4.86
C ALA A 15 -13.77 6.83 -3.90
N THR A 16 -13.20 8.05 -3.89
CA THR A 16 -12.05 8.37 -3.05
C THR A 16 -12.42 8.42 -1.57
N LEU A 17 -13.56 9.02 -1.21
CA LEU A 17 -14.03 9.10 0.18
C LEU A 17 -14.35 7.70 0.72
N TRP A 18 -15.09 6.89 -0.04
CA TRP A 18 -15.45 5.51 0.34
C TRP A 18 -14.19 4.66 0.60
N THR A 19 -13.25 4.69 -0.35
CA THR A 19 -12.01 3.92 -0.25
C THR A 19 -11.12 4.41 0.89
N SER A 20 -11.02 5.72 1.09
CA SER A 20 -10.23 6.30 2.19
C SER A 20 -10.81 5.92 3.54
N TYR A 21 -12.14 5.94 3.70
CA TYR A 21 -12.80 5.54 4.94
C TYR A 21 -12.47 4.10 5.35
N LEU A 22 -12.59 3.16 4.40
CA LEU A 22 -12.27 1.74 4.63
C LEU A 22 -10.77 1.54 4.95
N ASN A 23 -9.87 2.20 4.22
CA ASN A 23 -8.43 2.10 4.46
C ASN A 23 -8.01 2.69 5.81
N ASN A 24 -8.59 3.83 6.19
CA ASN A 24 -8.30 4.48 7.46
C ASN A 24 -8.85 3.70 8.65
N SER A 25 -10.07 3.15 8.54
CA SER A 25 -10.64 2.32 9.62
C SER A 25 -9.83 1.04 9.85
N MET A 26 -9.38 0.37 8.78
CA MET A 26 -8.42 -0.73 8.86
C MET A 26 -7.10 -0.26 9.53
N SER A 27 -6.57 0.88 9.10
CA SER A 27 -5.30 1.41 9.62
C SER A 27 -5.39 1.74 11.12
N ILE A 28 -6.53 2.26 11.59
CA ILE A 28 -6.78 2.53 13.01
C ILE A 28 -6.61 1.25 13.84
N CYS A 29 -7.27 0.15 13.44
CA CYS A 29 -7.13 -1.14 14.11
C CYS A 29 -5.67 -1.62 14.19
N VAL A 30 -4.92 -1.51 13.08
CA VAL A 30 -3.51 -1.89 13.01
C VAL A 30 -2.64 -1.02 13.93
N LEU A 31 -2.86 0.30 13.89
CA LEU A 31 -2.08 1.25 14.67
C LEU A 31 -2.38 1.17 16.17
N GLU A 32 -3.61 0.87 16.59
CA GLU A 32 -3.95 0.64 17.99
C GLU A 32 -3.23 -0.59 18.55
N TYR A 33 -3.13 -1.66 17.77
CA TYR A 33 -2.35 -2.84 18.14
C TYR A 33 -0.84 -2.54 18.20
N PHE A 34 -0.29 -1.82 17.23
CA PHE A 34 1.12 -1.42 17.25
C PHE A 34 1.45 -0.50 18.42
N LEU A 35 0.58 0.46 18.73
CA LEU A 35 0.73 1.34 19.88
C LEU A 35 0.77 0.55 21.20
N LYS A 36 0.02 -0.54 21.28
CA LYS A 36 -0.01 -1.40 22.47
C LYS A 36 1.23 -2.27 22.64
N THR A 37 1.95 -2.57 21.56
CA THR A 37 2.99 -3.60 21.52
C THR A 37 4.39 -3.08 21.25
N VAL A 38 4.52 -1.86 20.72
CA VAL A 38 5.79 -1.18 20.48
C VAL A 38 6.53 -0.94 21.82
N GLU A 39 7.85 -1.09 21.80
CA GLU A 39 8.71 -0.86 22.98
C GLU A 39 9.54 0.42 22.83
N ASP A 40 9.89 0.81 21.60
CA ASP A 40 10.65 2.02 21.30
C ASP A 40 9.76 3.28 21.32
N GLU A 41 10.08 4.20 22.22
CA GLU A 41 9.32 5.45 22.42
C GLU A 41 9.34 6.41 21.21
N GLN A 42 10.37 6.39 20.36
CA GLN A 42 10.37 7.20 19.15
C GLN A 42 9.42 6.62 18.10
N ILE A 43 9.36 5.30 17.98
CA ILE A 43 8.41 4.62 17.08
C ILE A 43 6.99 4.82 17.60
N LYS A 44 6.79 4.76 18.91
CA LYS A 44 5.50 5.02 19.56
C LYS A 44 4.92 6.38 19.17
N SER A 45 5.72 7.45 19.24
CA SER A 45 5.28 8.80 18.83
C SER A 45 4.83 8.84 17.36
N ALA A 46 5.53 8.14 16.46
CA ALA A 46 5.11 8.06 15.05
C ALA A 46 3.80 7.28 14.86
N ILE A 47 3.55 6.25 15.69
CA ILE A 47 2.27 5.53 15.69
C ILE A 47 1.14 6.43 16.17
N GLU A 48 1.36 7.21 17.23
CA GLU A 48 0.38 8.15 17.79
C GLU A 48 -0.05 9.19 16.75
N ASP A 49 0.92 9.79 16.03
CA ASP A 49 0.64 10.71 14.91
C ASP A 49 -0.24 10.04 13.85
N GLY A 50 0.16 8.86 13.36
CA GLY A 50 -0.59 8.14 12.32
C GLY A 50 -2.00 7.75 12.76
N LEU A 51 -2.17 7.36 14.03
CA LEU A 51 -3.45 6.98 14.61
C LEU A 51 -4.38 8.20 14.74
N GLN A 52 -3.84 9.33 15.22
CA GLN A 52 -4.58 10.58 15.32
C GLN A 52 -5.07 11.04 13.94
N TYR A 53 -4.16 11.09 12.96
CA TYR A 53 -4.51 11.53 11.60
C TYR A 53 -5.58 10.64 10.98
N SER A 54 -5.44 9.31 11.11
CA SER A 54 -6.43 8.37 10.56
C SER A 54 -7.83 8.56 11.17
N LYS A 55 -7.92 8.86 12.48
CA LYS A 55 -9.18 9.16 13.17
C LYS A 55 -9.80 10.47 12.69
N GLU A 56 -8.99 11.52 12.57
CA GLU A 56 -9.44 12.83 12.06
C GLU A 56 -9.93 12.74 10.61
N TYR A 57 -9.22 12.03 9.73
CA TYR A 57 -9.65 11.84 8.35
C TYR A 57 -11.03 11.17 8.28
N ASN A 58 -11.24 10.10 9.05
CA ASN A 58 -12.53 9.39 9.05
C ASN A 58 -13.66 10.22 9.66
N GLN A 59 -13.35 11.05 10.65
CA GLN A 59 -14.34 11.99 11.17
C GLN A 59 -14.79 12.98 10.08
N ILE A 60 -13.86 13.60 9.35
CA ILE A 60 -14.18 14.55 8.27
C ILE A 60 -14.96 13.85 7.14
N ILE A 61 -14.57 12.64 6.75
CA ILE A 61 -15.30 11.85 5.74
C ILE A 61 -16.73 11.55 6.21
N THR A 62 -16.91 11.22 7.49
CA THR A 62 -18.22 10.97 8.09
C THR A 62 -19.11 12.22 8.07
N GLU A 63 -18.55 13.39 8.39
CA GLU A 63 -19.26 14.67 8.31
C GLU A 63 -19.70 14.98 6.87
N ILE A 64 -18.84 14.73 5.89
CA ILE A 64 -19.15 14.86 4.46
C ILE A 64 -20.30 13.93 4.05
N PHE A 65 -20.26 12.65 4.42
CA PHE A 65 -21.32 11.70 4.09
C PHE A 65 -22.64 12.05 4.76
N ASN A 66 -22.63 12.45 6.04
CA ASN A 66 -23.84 12.90 6.73
C ASN A 66 -24.46 14.12 6.06
N THR A 67 -23.65 15.07 5.59
CA THR A 67 -24.12 16.27 4.87
C THR A 67 -24.84 15.92 3.57
N GLU A 68 -24.42 14.85 2.89
CA GLU A 68 -25.02 14.35 1.65
C GLU A 68 -26.14 13.32 1.87
N GLU A 69 -26.49 13.01 3.13
CA GLU A 69 -27.35 11.88 3.49
C GLU A 69 -26.87 10.56 2.85
N PHE A 70 -25.55 10.43 2.71
CA PHE A 70 -24.89 9.31 2.06
C PHE A 70 -24.56 8.20 3.07
N PRO A 71 -24.74 6.91 2.73
CA PRO A 71 -24.42 5.81 3.64
C PRO A 71 -22.93 5.78 4.00
N ILE A 72 -22.65 5.62 5.29
CA ILE A 72 -21.28 5.47 5.80
C ILE A 72 -20.89 3.98 5.70
N PRO A 73 -19.69 3.65 5.15
CA PRO A 73 -19.21 2.27 5.14
C PRO A 73 -19.13 1.68 6.55
N GLN A 74 -19.26 0.37 6.68
CA GLN A 74 -19.10 -0.28 7.99
C GLN A 74 -17.64 -0.24 8.45
N GLY A 75 -16.71 -0.51 7.53
CA GLY A 75 -15.28 -0.52 7.78
C GLY A 75 -14.85 -1.55 8.83
N PHE A 76 -13.83 -1.15 9.60
CA PHE A 76 -13.23 -1.98 10.64
C PHE A 76 -13.41 -1.33 12.01
N THR A 77 -13.66 -2.16 13.02
CA THR A 77 -13.96 -1.71 14.37
C THR A 77 -13.07 -2.42 15.40
N GLU A 78 -13.31 -2.15 16.69
CA GLU A 78 -12.64 -2.85 17.78
C GLU A 78 -12.82 -4.38 17.76
N THR A 79 -13.82 -4.92 17.04
CA THR A 79 -13.98 -6.37 16.89
C THR A 79 -13.00 -6.98 15.88
N ASP A 80 -12.34 -6.13 15.08
CA ASP A 80 -11.35 -6.55 14.08
C ASP A 80 -9.92 -6.53 14.61
N VAL A 81 -9.72 -6.15 15.88
CA VAL A 81 -8.41 -6.11 16.54
C VAL A 81 -8.47 -6.67 17.96
N ASN A 82 -7.54 -7.55 18.28
CA ASN A 82 -7.34 -8.09 19.62
C ASN A 82 -6.12 -7.42 20.28
N LEU A 83 -6.36 -6.37 21.05
CA LEU A 83 -5.31 -5.62 21.78
C LEU A 83 -4.68 -6.41 22.94
N LYS A 84 -5.20 -7.61 23.27
CA LYS A 84 -4.62 -8.50 24.28
C LYS A 84 -3.64 -9.51 23.67
N ALA A 85 -3.63 -9.67 22.35
CA ALA A 85 -2.73 -10.59 21.68
C ALA A 85 -1.26 -10.19 21.95
N PRO A 86 -0.36 -11.14 22.22
CA PRO A 86 1.07 -10.86 22.35
C PRO A 86 1.62 -10.23 21.07
N ARG A 87 2.69 -9.44 21.23
CA ARG A 87 3.39 -8.78 20.12
C ARG A 87 3.75 -9.77 19.01
N LEU A 88 3.21 -9.56 17.81
CA LEU A 88 3.40 -10.35 16.61
C LEU A 88 4.51 -9.78 15.71
N PHE A 89 4.66 -8.46 15.68
CA PHE A 89 5.64 -7.78 14.84
C PHE A 89 6.70 -7.08 15.67
N THR A 90 7.92 -6.97 15.13
CA THR A 90 9.01 -6.24 15.78
C THR A 90 8.89 -4.74 15.57
N ASP A 91 9.52 -3.95 16.43
CA ASP A 91 9.59 -2.49 16.31
C ASP A 91 10.20 -2.06 14.95
N ILE A 92 11.21 -2.79 14.47
CA ILE A 92 11.81 -2.57 13.14
C ILE A 92 10.78 -2.77 12.03
N PHE A 93 9.95 -3.81 12.11
CA PHE A 93 8.85 -3.99 11.17
C PHE A 93 7.84 -2.86 11.27
N ILE A 94 7.42 -2.49 12.49
CA ILE A 94 6.41 -1.45 12.74
C ILE A 94 6.83 -0.11 12.11
N ILE A 95 8.07 0.34 12.30
CA ILE A 95 8.52 1.61 11.73
C ILE A 95 8.65 1.55 10.19
N ASN A 96 9.06 0.40 9.62
CA ASN A 96 9.08 0.21 8.17
C ASN A 96 7.66 0.10 7.58
N PHE A 97 6.72 -0.42 8.35
CA PHE A 97 5.31 -0.43 8.02
C PHE A 97 4.77 1.00 7.93
N LEU A 98 5.00 1.83 8.96
CA LEU A 98 4.60 3.24 8.95
C LEU A 98 5.18 4.01 7.75
N LYS A 99 6.50 3.88 7.49
CA LYS A 99 7.16 4.45 6.30
C LYS A 99 6.44 4.06 5.01
N SER A 100 6.10 2.78 4.88
CA SER A 100 5.50 2.26 3.65
C SER A 100 4.04 2.67 3.48
N MET A 101 3.27 2.69 4.58
CA MET A 101 1.89 3.20 4.58
C MET A 101 1.86 4.69 4.28
N ALA A 102 2.78 5.48 4.84
CA ALA A 102 2.91 6.89 4.52
C ALA A 102 3.21 7.09 3.03
N LYS A 103 4.16 6.33 2.47
CA LYS A 103 4.44 6.36 1.02
C LYS A 103 3.21 6.03 0.16
N ILE A 104 2.44 5.00 0.51
CA ILE A 104 1.20 4.66 -0.20
C ILE A 104 0.19 5.82 -0.08
N GLY A 105 0.03 6.37 1.12
CA GLY A 105 -0.84 7.52 1.40
C GLY A 105 -0.46 8.74 0.56
N LEU A 106 0.83 9.08 0.43
CA LEU A 106 1.29 10.21 -0.39
C LEU A 106 0.86 10.08 -1.84
N VAL A 107 0.99 8.89 -2.43
CA VAL A 107 0.57 8.64 -3.82
C VAL A 107 -0.96 8.74 -3.93
N THR A 108 -1.69 8.07 -3.04
CA THR A 108 -3.15 8.00 -3.09
C THR A 108 -3.81 9.36 -2.82
N TYR A 109 -3.38 10.11 -1.80
CA TYR A 109 -3.98 11.39 -1.45
C TYR A 109 -3.62 12.48 -2.44
N SER A 110 -2.40 12.49 -2.99
CA SER A 110 -2.02 13.42 -4.06
C SER A 110 -2.86 13.20 -5.32
N LEU A 111 -3.08 11.93 -5.70
CA LEU A 111 -3.96 11.60 -6.82
C LEU A 111 -5.41 12.01 -6.53
N SER A 112 -5.93 11.69 -5.35
CA SER A 112 -7.29 12.04 -4.94
C SER A 112 -7.50 13.56 -4.99
N PHE A 113 -6.56 14.35 -4.46
CA PHE A 113 -6.57 15.81 -4.56
C PHE A 113 -6.62 16.32 -6.01
N SER A 114 -6.00 15.62 -6.95
CA SER A 114 -5.95 16.02 -8.36
C SER A 114 -7.24 15.73 -9.15
N ILE A 115 -8.09 14.83 -8.66
CA ILE A 115 -9.30 14.36 -9.39
C ILE A 115 -10.62 14.77 -8.75
N VAL A 116 -10.58 15.50 -7.63
CA VAL A 116 -11.76 16.01 -6.91
C VAL A 116 -11.88 17.53 -7.04
N SER A 117 -13.12 18.03 -6.99
CA SER A 117 -13.43 19.43 -7.32
C SER A 117 -14.10 20.20 -6.18
N ARG A 118 -14.89 19.53 -5.34
CA ARG A 118 -15.59 20.15 -4.21
C ARG A 118 -14.60 20.60 -3.14
N GLU A 119 -14.77 21.82 -2.63
CA GLU A 119 -13.73 22.51 -1.85
C GLU A 119 -13.43 21.85 -0.50
N ASP A 120 -14.44 21.32 0.18
CA ASP A 120 -14.30 20.56 1.42
C ASP A 120 -13.54 19.24 1.20
N VAL A 121 -13.83 18.51 0.11
CA VAL A 121 -13.12 17.28 -0.27
C VAL A 121 -11.68 17.58 -0.69
N ARG A 122 -11.44 18.68 -1.43
CA ARG A 122 -10.09 19.14 -1.77
C ARG A 122 -9.30 19.52 -0.52
N SER A 123 -9.94 20.21 0.43
CA SER A 123 -9.33 20.59 1.71
C SER A 123 -8.94 19.37 2.54
N LEU A 124 -9.81 18.35 2.58
CA LEU A 124 -9.50 17.06 3.20
C LEU A 124 -8.25 16.42 2.59
N TYR A 125 -8.19 16.21 1.28
CA TYR A 125 -7.03 15.52 0.68
C TYR A 125 -5.73 16.34 0.72
N LYS A 126 -5.84 17.67 0.74
CA LYS A 126 -4.70 18.53 1.04
C LYS A 126 -4.18 18.26 2.47
N TYR A 127 -5.09 18.26 3.45
CA TYR A 127 -4.76 17.94 4.84
C TYR A 127 -4.13 16.55 4.98
N CYS A 128 -4.74 15.52 4.37
CA CYS A 128 -4.19 14.16 4.36
C CYS A 128 -2.77 14.13 3.78
N THR A 129 -2.53 14.84 2.68
CA THR A 129 -1.20 14.89 2.05
C THR A 129 -0.16 15.53 2.98
N GLU A 130 -0.47 16.70 3.55
CA GLU A 130 0.45 17.45 4.43
C GLU A 130 0.82 16.68 5.70
N THR A 131 -0.16 16.02 6.33
CA THR A 131 0.06 15.22 7.55
C THR A 131 0.78 13.90 7.24
N THR A 132 0.51 13.29 6.08
CA THR A 132 1.25 12.10 5.64
C THR A 132 2.72 12.40 5.33
N ILE A 133 3.05 13.59 4.79
CA ILE A 133 4.44 14.04 4.61
C ILE A 133 5.17 14.05 5.96
N LYS A 134 4.55 14.63 7.00
CA LYS A 134 5.14 14.66 8.35
C LYS A 134 5.40 13.27 8.90
N LEU A 135 4.45 12.35 8.70
CA LEU A 135 4.59 10.95 9.14
C LEU A 135 5.74 10.24 8.41
N ASP A 136 5.91 10.45 7.10
CA ASP A 136 7.03 9.91 6.32
C ASP A 136 8.38 10.47 6.81
N GLU A 137 8.47 11.79 6.98
CA GLU A 137 9.67 12.46 7.48
C GLU A 137 10.07 11.96 8.88
N ASN A 138 9.10 11.81 9.79
CA ASN A 138 9.32 11.27 11.13
C ASN A 138 9.81 9.82 11.04
N SER A 139 9.12 8.97 10.29
CA SER A 139 9.47 7.55 10.11
C SER A 139 10.88 7.36 9.54
N ILE A 140 11.24 8.13 8.52
CA ILE A 140 12.58 8.13 7.93
C ILE A 140 13.61 8.68 8.93
N GLY A 141 13.25 9.70 9.70
CA GLY A 141 14.08 10.27 10.75
C GLY A 141 14.47 9.24 11.82
N VAL A 142 13.51 8.47 12.32
CA VAL A 142 13.72 7.38 13.28
C VAL A 142 14.64 6.30 12.69
N LEU A 143 14.32 5.82 11.48
CA LEU A 143 15.14 4.81 10.78
C LEU A 143 16.58 5.27 10.56
N LYS A 144 16.80 6.56 10.23
CA LYS A 144 18.15 7.12 10.05
C LYS A 144 18.91 7.20 11.38
N LYS A 145 18.27 7.66 12.45
CA LYS A 145 18.88 7.76 13.78
C LYS A 145 19.31 6.40 14.32
N GLN A 146 18.52 5.35 14.06
CA GLN A 146 18.81 3.98 14.47
C GLN A 146 19.78 3.25 13.51
N GLY A 147 20.18 3.87 12.39
CA GLY A 147 21.06 3.24 11.40
C GLY A 147 20.38 2.13 10.56
N LEU A 148 19.06 2.05 10.59
CA LEU A 148 18.26 1.01 9.93
C LEU A 148 17.75 1.45 8.54
N TYR A 149 17.90 2.73 8.19
CA TYR A 149 17.42 3.25 6.90
C TYR A 149 18.19 2.65 5.72
N ILE A 150 17.50 1.81 4.94
CA ILE A 150 18.05 1.19 3.74
C ILE A 150 18.04 2.20 2.60
N ARG A 151 19.22 2.50 2.06
CA ARG A 151 19.40 3.45 0.95
C ARG A 151 19.33 2.74 -0.39
N PRO A 152 18.75 3.37 -1.44
CA PRO A 152 18.88 2.88 -2.81
C PRO A 152 20.34 2.74 -3.24
N PRO A 153 20.66 1.85 -4.21
CA PRO A 153 22.01 1.68 -4.72
C PRO A 153 22.62 2.98 -5.25
N TYR A 154 23.91 3.16 -4.98
CA TYR A 154 24.70 4.26 -5.53
C TYR A 154 25.19 3.93 -6.94
N ILE A 155 25.17 4.93 -7.81
CA ILE A 155 25.81 4.88 -9.14
C ILE A 155 26.72 6.10 -9.29
N SER A 156 27.75 5.99 -10.12
CA SER A 156 28.62 7.13 -10.44
C SER A 156 27.84 8.25 -11.14
N TYR A 157 28.14 9.49 -10.80
CA TYR A 157 27.57 10.64 -11.48
C TYR A 157 28.11 10.78 -12.90
N PRO A 158 27.28 11.16 -13.89
CA PRO A 158 27.75 11.38 -15.25
C PRO A 158 28.52 12.71 -15.35
N ASP A 159 29.65 12.72 -16.08
CA ASP A 159 30.44 13.94 -16.28
C ASP A 159 29.76 14.97 -17.20
N LYS A 160 28.86 14.51 -18.08
CA LYS A 160 28.13 15.33 -19.06
C LYS A 160 26.85 14.66 -19.53
N VAL A 161 25.93 15.46 -20.06
CA VAL A 161 24.72 14.97 -20.74
C VAL A 161 25.12 14.19 -22.00
N ARG A 162 24.48 13.04 -22.23
CA ARG A 162 24.66 12.19 -23.42
C ARG A 162 23.30 11.92 -24.06
N PHE A 163 23.27 11.86 -25.39
CA PHE A 163 22.07 11.55 -26.15
C PHE A 163 22.14 10.12 -26.68
N VAL A 164 21.00 9.45 -26.70
CA VAL A 164 20.86 8.10 -27.24
C VAL A 164 20.80 8.21 -28.77
N HIS A 165 21.72 7.52 -29.47
CA HIS A 165 21.77 7.52 -30.94
C HIS A 165 21.38 6.17 -31.56
N ASP A 166 21.22 5.12 -30.75
CA ASP A 166 20.84 3.78 -31.20
C ASP A 166 19.58 3.29 -30.48
N LYS A 167 18.62 2.75 -31.26
CA LYS A 167 17.38 2.15 -30.76
C LYS A 167 17.65 0.92 -29.90
N SER A 168 18.83 0.29 -30.00
CA SER A 168 19.30 -0.79 -29.13
C SER A 168 19.30 -0.40 -27.64
N PHE A 169 19.23 0.90 -27.31
CA PHE A 169 19.03 1.38 -25.95
C PHE A 169 17.77 0.81 -25.26
N LEU A 170 16.72 0.49 -26.03
CA LEU A 170 15.48 -0.10 -25.52
C LEU A 170 15.56 -1.64 -25.45
N ALA A 171 16.57 -2.25 -26.06
CA ALA A 171 16.71 -3.70 -26.10
C ALA A 171 17.00 -4.29 -24.71
N GLY A 172 16.39 -5.46 -24.43
CA GLY A 172 16.61 -6.20 -23.17
C GLY A 172 16.71 -7.72 -23.31
N PHE A 173 16.45 -8.27 -24.51
CA PHE A 173 16.44 -9.72 -24.77
C PHE A 173 17.67 -10.23 -25.52
N THR A 174 18.50 -9.33 -26.05
CA THR A 174 19.72 -9.67 -26.78
C THR A 174 20.92 -9.64 -25.83
N THR A 175 22.04 -10.26 -26.24
CA THR A 175 23.33 -10.24 -25.52
C THR A 175 23.92 -8.83 -25.39
N HIS A 176 23.48 -7.88 -26.21
CA HIS A 176 23.87 -6.47 -26.16
C HIS A 176 22.82 -5.65 -25.39
N ARG A 177 22.71 -5.89 -24.08
CA ARG A 177 21.89 -5.05 -23.18
C ARG A 177 22.72 -3.92 -22.58
N ARG A 178 22.17 -2.72 -22.52
CA ARG A 178 22.78 -1.62 -21.76
C ARG A 178 22.63 -1.85 -20.25
N PRO A 179 23.50 -1.23 -19.43
CA PRO A 179 23.29 -1.17 -17.99
C PRO A 179 21.95 -0.53 -17.61
N LEU A 180 21.45 -0.84 -16.42
CA LEU A 180 20.25 -0.23 -15.88
C LEU A 180 20.41 1.30 -15.74
N THR A 181 19.33 2.05 -15.99
CA THR A 181 19.29 3.47 -15.68
C THR A 181 19.03 3.70 -14.18
N ALA A 182 19.32 4.92 -13.69
CA ALA A 182 18.98 5.32 -12.33
C ALA A 182 17.48 5.13 -12.02
N GLN A 183 16.61 5.40 -13.01
CA GLN A 183 15.17 5.22 -12.89
C GLN A 183 14.82 3.74 -12.70
N GLU A 184 15.35 2.86 -13.54
CA GLU A 184 15.09 1.42 -13.46
C GLU A 184 15.60 0.83 -12.13
N ILE A 185 16.79 1.24 -11.67
CA ILE A 185 17.34 0.84 -10.37
C ILE A 185 16.41 1.29 -9.24
N THR A 186 15.91 2.53 -9.29
CA THR A 186 15.03 3.10 -8.26
C THR A 186 13.74 2.30 -8.11
N TYR A 187 13.12 1.94 -9.23
CA TYR A 187 11.87 1.16 -9.21
C TYR A 187 12.09 -0.30 -8.85
N LEU A 188 13.16 -0.94 -9.33
CA LEU A 188 13.53 -2.30 -8.90
C LEU A 188 13.76 -2.33 -7.38
N PHE A 189 14.56 -1.41 -6.85
CA PHE A 189 14.82 -1.28 -5.42
C PHE A 189 13.52 -1.06 -4.63
N THR A 190 12.70 -0.10 -5.04
CA THR A 190 11.42 0.22 -4.40
C THR A 190 10.51 -1.00 -4.35
N ASN A 191 10.41 -1.75 -5.44
CA ASN A 191 9.54 -2.93 -5.52
C ASN A 191 10.09 -4.11 -4.69
N ILE A 192 11.41 -4.22 -4.49
CA ILE A 192 11.99 -5.17 -3.55
C ILE A 192 11.64 -4.77 -2.11
N ASP A 193 11.74 -3.48 -1.77
CA ASP A 193 11.41 -2.96 -0.43
C ASP A 193 9.93 -3.22 -0.07
N THR A 194 9.00 -2.85 -0.95
CA THR A 194 7.56 -3.07 -0.72
C THR A 194 7.19 -4.56 -0.66
N ASN A 195 7.77 -5.41 -1.51
CA ASN A 195 7.52 -6.85 -1.46
C ASN A 195 8.17 -7.51 -0.24
N THR A 196 9.25 -6.96 0.30
CA THR A 196 9.84 -7.43 1.55
C THR A 196 8.89 -7.18 2.72
N LEU A 197 8.33 -5.97 2.82
CA LEU A 197 7.32 -5.67 3.84
C LEU A 197 6.07 -6.56 3.70
N GLY A 198 5.51 -6.65 2.49
CA GLY A 198 4.32 -7.47 2.23
C GLY A 198 4.56 -8.95 2.56
N ASN A 199 5.74 -9.48 2.22
CA ASN A 199 6.13 -10.84 2.55
C ASN A 199 6.16 -11.10 4.07
N THR A 200 6.73 -10.18 4.85
CA THR A 200 6.78 -10.28 6.32
C THR A 200 5.40 -10.13 6.94
N LEU A 201 4.57 -9.22 6.44
CA LEU A 201 3.18 -9.05 6.92
C LEU A 201 2.37 -10.33 6.67
N MET A 202 2.41 -10.87 5.45
CA MET A 202 1.70 -12.10 5.10
C MET A 202 2.22 -13.31 5.88
N LEU A 203 3.51 -13.36 6.21
CA LEU A 203 4.05 -14.38 7.10
C LEU A 203 3.41 -14.30 8.50
N GLY A 204 3.33 -13.10 9.08
CA GLY A 204 2.68 -12.87 10.38
C GLY A 204 1.19 -13.22 10.35
N PHE A 205 0.47 -12.83 9.29
CA PHE A 205 -0.94 -13.17 9.12
C PHE A 205 -1.16 -14.67 8.93
N ALA A 206 -0.37 -15.33 8.09
CA ALA A 206 -0.47 -16.78 7.92
C ALA A 206 -0.15 -17.54 9.22
N GLN A 207 0.73 -17.00 10.06
CA GLN A 207 1.07 -17.59 11.36
C GLN A 207 -0.10 -17.56 12.35
N THR A 208 -0.95 -16.52 12.30
CA THR A 208 -1.98 -16.30 13.33
C THR A 208 -3.42 -16.39 12.82
N ALA A 209 -3.66 -16.45 11.51
CA ALA A 209 -4.99 -16.56 10.92
C ALA A 209 -5.78 -17.73 11.52
N GLU A 210 -7.04 -17.46 11.89
CA GLU A 210 -7.89 -18.42 12.59
C GLU A 210 -8.47 -19.43 11.61
N SER A 211 -8.96 -18.96 10.46
CA SER A 211 -9.47 -19.79 9.37
C SER A 211 -8.34 -20.45 8.60
N LYS A 212 -8.45 -21.78 8.41
CA LYS A 212 -7.50 -22.55 7.59
C LYS A 212 -7.50 -22.14 6.12
N ASP A 213 -8.64 -21.68 5.61
CA ASP A 213 -8.73 -21.22 4.21
C ASP A 213 -7.97 -19.90 4.04
N VAL A 214 -8.15 -18.98 4.98
CA VAL A 214 -7.45 -17.68 5.01
C VAL A 214 -5.96 -17.88 5.22
N GLN A 215 -5.56 -18.74 6.16
CA GLN A 215 -4.16 -19.11 6.38
C GLN A 215 -3.49 -19.63 5.10
N LYS A 216 -4.10 -20.60 4.40
CA LYS A 216 -3.57 -21.14 3.16
C LYS A 216 -3.51 -20.10 2.05
N PHE A 217 -4.53 -19.25 1.96
CA PHE A 217 -4.61 -18.20 0.96
C PHE A 217 -3.52 -17.13 1.13
N ILE A 218 -3.37 -16.61 2.35
CA ILE A 218 -2.32 -15.63 2.68
C ILE A 218 -0.92 -16.24 2.49
N TRP A 219 -0.74 -17.53 2.84
CA TRP A 219 0.51 -18.23 2.57
C TRP A 219 0.85 -18.32 1.07
N LYS A 220 -0.15 -18.50 0.19
CA LYS A 220 0.04 -18.39 -1.26
C LYS A 220 0.52 -16.98 -1.65
N GLY A 221 -0.10 -15.93 -1.09
CA GLY A 221 0.32 -14.54 -1.29
C GLY A 221 1.79 -14.30 -0.89
N GLN A 222 2.19 -14.80 0.28
CA GLN A 222 3.56 -14.69 0.78
C GLN A 222 4.58 -15.23 -0.24
N ARG A 223 4.28 -16.39 -0.86
CA ARG A 223 5.13 -17.01 -1.88
C ARG A 223 5.20 -16.22 -3.18
N ILE A 224 4.10 -15.57 -3.58
CA ILE A 224 4.06 -14.66 -4.74
C ILE A 224 5.01 -13.48 -4.48
N SER A 225 4.92 -12.82 -3.32
CA SER A 225 5.83 -11.73 -2.95
C SER A 225 7.29 -12.18 -2.93
N GLU A 226 7.58 -13.38 -2.41
CA GLU A 226 8.94 -13.92 -2.41
C GLU A 226 9.48 -14.15 -3.83
N LYS A 227 8.65 -14.71 -4.72
CA LYS A 227 8.97 -14.90 -6.13
C LYS A 227 9.26 -13.58 -6.82
N HIS A 228 8.42 -12.56 -6.63
CA HIS A 228 8.60 -11.24 -7.24
C HIS A 228 9.88 -10.58 -6.75
N LYS A 229 10.12 -10.61 -5.43
CA LYS A 229 11.35 -10.12 -4.81
C LYS A 229 12.59 -10.73 -5.48
N LYS A 230 12.63 -12.07 -5.62
CA LYS A 230 13.74 -12.77 -6.29
C LYS A 230 13.96 -12.30 -7.72
N GLN A 231 12.91 -12.09 -8.49
CA GLN A 231 13.04 -11.63 -9.88
C GLN A 231 13.59 -10.20 -9.98
N PHE A 232 13.15 -9.28 -9.12
CA PHE A 232 13.70 -7.93 -9.08
C PHE A 232 15.15 -7.92 -8.57
N SER A 233 15.44 -8.66 -7.51
CA SER A 233 16.77 -8.82 -6.97
C SER A 233 17.74 -9.34 -8.03
N GLN A 234 17.34 -10.33 -8.82
CA GLN A 234 18.17 -10.86 -9.90
C GLN A 234 18.56 -9.79 -10.92
N LYS A 235 17.64 -8.85 -11.25
CA LYS A 235 17.95 -7.75 -12.18
C LYS A 235 19.00 -6.79 -11.65
N LEU A 236 19.05 -6.56 -10.34
CA LEU A 236 20.11 -5.77 -9.71
C LEU A 236 21.43 -6.54 -9.63
N ILE A 237 21.38 -7.82 -9.25
CA ILE A 237 22.56 -8.69 -9.15
C ILE A 237 23.25 -8.86 -10.50
N ASP A 238 22.48 -9.02 -11.58
CA ASP A 238 22.95 -9.09 -12.97
C ASP A 238 23.81 -7.88 -13.39
N GLU A 239 23.67 -6.76 -12.69
CA GLU A 239 24.37 -5.48 -12.93
C GLU A 239 25.36 -5.15 -11.79
N HIS A 240 25.65 -6.14 -10.93
CA HIS A 240 26.54 -6.01 -9.76
C HIS A 240 26.08 -4.95 -8.75
N LEU A 241 24.78 -4.73 -8.63
CA LEU A 241 24.18 -3.79 -7.68
C LEU A 241 23.69 -4.51 -6.41
N PRO A 242 23.80 -3.86 -5.23
CA PRO A 242 23.31 -4.43 -3.99
C PRO A 242 21.78 -4.53 -3.99
N THR A 243 21.26 -5.57 -3.34
CA THR A 243 19.83 -5.76 -3.10
C THR A 243 19.49 -5.42 -1.65
N PRO A 244 18.39 -4.71 -1.38
CA PRO A 244 17.98 -4.45 0.00
C PRO A 244 17.58 -5.75 0.70
N GLY A 245 17.88 -5.86 1.99
CA GLY A 245 17.52 -7.01 2.83
C GLY A 245 17.05 -6.54 4.21
N PRO A 246 16.14 -7.28 4.86
CA PRO A 246 15.66 -6.94 6.19
C PRO A 246 16.78 -7.07 7.24
N TRP A 247 16.70 -6.24 8.29
CA TRP A 247 17.65 -6.26 9.41
C TRP A 247 17.29 -7.29 10.49
N ASP A 248 16.04 -7.79 10.50
CA ASP A 248 15.55 -8.78 11.46
C ASP A 248 14.51 -9.73 10.84
N THR A 249 13.92 -10.61 11.66
CA THR A 249 12.89 -11.57 11.23
C THR A 249 11.53 -10.90 10.98
N GLY A 250 11.31 -9.70 11.53
CA GLY A 250 10.07 -8.91 11.44
C GLY A 250 8.85 -9.48 12.18
N VAL A 251 8.75 -10.81 12.29
CA VAL A 251 7.67 -11.55 12.97
C VAL A 251 8.22 -12.27 14.21
N THR A 252 7.46 -12.25 15.30
CA THR A 252 7.79 -12.93 16.56
C THR A 252 7.22 -14.36 16.59
N LYS A 253 7.34 -15.05 17.73
CA LYS A 253 6.74 -16.39 17.96
C LYS A 253 5.25 -16.37 18.35
N SER A 254 4.59 -15.21 18.37
CA SER A 254 3.18 -15.11 18.79
C SER A 254 2.25 -15.88 17.83
N THR A 255 1.38 -16.73 18.36
CA THR A 255 0.42 -17.52 17.55
C THR A 255 -1.02 -17.07 17.74
N GLU A 256 -1.26 -16.10 18.62
CA GLU A 256 -2.59 -15.51 18.83
C GLU A 256 -2.84 -14.41 17.80
N ALA A 257 -4.02 -14.41 17.18
CA ALA A 257 -4.42 -13.43 16.18
C ALA A 257 -4.60 -12.04 16.80
N PRO A 258 -3.80 -11.03 16.38
CA PRO A 258 -4.06 -9.65 16.75
C PRO A 258 -5.13 -9.00 15.89
N PHE A 259 -5.49 -9.59 14.74
CA PHE A 259 -6.45 -9.05 13.78
C PHE A 259 -7.45 -10.11 13.36
N SER A 260 -8.64 -9.69 12.95
CA SER A 260 -9.60 -10.61 12.34
C SER A 260 -9.13 -11.08 10.97
N ASP A 261 -9.55 -12.29 10.57
CA ASP A 261 -9.31 -12.80 9.22
C ASP A 261 -9.86 -11.86 8.12
N LYS A 262 -10.97 -11.15 8.41
CA LYS A 262 -11.55 -10.11 7.56
C LYS A 262 -10.54 -8.98 7.31
N LEU A 263 -9.94 -8.44 8.37
CA LEU A 263 -8.93 -7.40 8.28
C LEU A 263 -7.70 -7.88 7.51
N MET A 264 -7.21 -9.09 7.81
CA MET A 264 -6.04 -9.66 7.13
C MET A 264 -6.24 -9.79 5.61
N LEU A 265 -7.43 -10.24 5.17
CA LEU A 265 -7.75 -10.34 3.74
C LEU A 265 -7.95 -8.97 3.09
N TYR A 266 -8.64 -8.04 3.75
CA TYR A 266 -8.81 -6.68 3.22
C TYR A 266 -7.46 -5.99 3.03
N MET A 267 -6.58 -6.08 4.03
CA MET A 267 -5.23 -5.52 3.96
C MET A 267 -4.40 -6.18 2.84
N THR A 268 -4.58 -7.48 2.62
CA THR A 268 -3.98 -8.19 1.48
C THR A 268 -4.47 -7.60 0.15
N SER A 269 -5.78 -7.38 0.00
CA SER A 269 -6.37 -6.75 -1.20
C SER A 269 -5.87 -5.31 -1.42
N PHE A 270 -5.79 -4.52 -0.34
CA PHE A 270 -5.23 -3.17 -0.34
C PHE A 270 -3.76 -3.14 -0.81
N LEU A 271 -2.93 -4.06 -0.28
CA LEU A 271 -1.53 -4.17 -0.68
C LEU A 271 -1.36 -4.66 -2.12
N ASN A 272 -2.22 -5.57 -2.59
CA ASN A 272 -2.21 -6.02 -3.98
C ASN A 272 -2.51 -4.87 -4.94
N THR A 273 -3.54 -4.06 -4.64
CA THR A 273 -3.89 -2.86 -5.43
C THR A 273 -2.75 -1.85 -5.47
N SER A 274 -2.10 -1.63 -4.32
CA SER A 274 -0.90 -0.78 -4.21
C SER A 274 0.27 -1.35 -5.01
N GLY A 275 0.45 -2.68 -4.99
CA GLY A 275 1.46 -3.40 -5.77
C GLY A 275 1.26 -3.26 -7.28
N ILE A 276 0.03 -3.44 -7.77
CA ILE A 276 -0.32 -3.24 -9.18
C ILE A 276 0.01 -1.82 -9.62
N SER A 277 -0.36 -0.82 -8.82
CA SER A 277 -0.10 0.60 -9.10
C SER A 277 1.41 0.89 -9.17
N ASN A 278 2.18 0.38 -8.21
CA ASN A 278 3.64 0.52 -8.18
C ASN A 278 4.31 -0.13 -9.41
N TYR A 279 3.85 -1.31 -9.81
CA TYR A 279 4.39 -2.01 -10.98
C TYR A 279 4.01 -1.30 -12.28
N GLY A 280 2.82 -0.70 -12.36
CA GLY A 280 2.40 0.13 -13.49
C GLY A 280 3.29 1.36 -13.67
N LEU A 281 3.58 2.08 -12.59
CA LEU A 281 4.53 3.21 -12.60
C LEU A 281 5.94 2.76 -12.99
N ALA A 282 6.41 1.66 -12.40
CA ALA A 282 7.71 1.09 -12.70
C ALA A 282 7.85 0.68 -14.18
N MET A 283 6.79 0.07 -14.74
CA MET A 283 6.72 -0.30 -16.15
C MET A 283 6.79 0.93 -17.06
N GLY A 284 6.02 1.99 -16.77
CA GLY A 284 6.04 3.22 -17.54
C GLY A 284 7.38 3.96 -17.48
N ALA A 285 8.11 3.84 -16.36
CA ALA A 285 9.42 4.46 -16.17
C ALA A 285 10.62 3.60 -16.60
N SER A 286 10.38 2.35 -17.04
CA SER A 286 11.42 1.39 -17.42
C SER A 286 11.38 1.11 -18.93
N PRO A 287 12.08 1.90 -19.76
CA PRO A 287 12.01 1.76 -21.21
C PRO A 287 12.69 0.49 -21.74
N ARG A 288 13.50 -0.22 -20.94
CA ARG A 288 14.13 -1.49 -21.35
C ARG A 288 13.07 -2.58 -21.48
N HIS A 289 12.94 -3.18 -22.66
CA HIS A 289 11.83 -4.10 -22.98
C HIS A 289 11.73 -5.32 -22.06
N ASP A 290 12.85 -5.85 -21.55
CA ASP A 290 12.83 -6.99 -20.61
C ASP A 290 12.21 -6.63 -19.26
N LEU A 291 12.41 -5.41 -18.78
CA LEU A 291 11.80 -4.90 -17.56
C LEU A 291 10.32 -4.62 -17.77
N GLY A 292 9.95 -4.01 -18.90
CA GLY A 292 8.55 -3.78 -19.25
C GLY A 292 7.74 -5.09 -19.28
N LEU A 293 8.25 -6.12 -19.96
CA LEU A 293 7.60 -7.44 -19.98
C LEU A 293 7.63 -8.16 -18.62
N LEU A 294 8.70 -7.98 -17.83
CA LEU A 294 8.74 -8.49 -16.47
C LEU A 294 7.60 -7.91 -15.63
N TYR A 295 7.47 -6.58 -15.59
CA TYR A 295 6.40 -5.92 -14.82
C TYR A 295 5.01 -6.30 -15.32
N ALA A 296 4.77 -6.33 -16.63
CA ALA A 296 3.48 -6.75 -17.19
C ALA A 296 3.08 -8.16 -16.75
N ARG A 297 4.02 -9.12 -16.78
CA ARG A 297 3.79 -10.49 -16.32
C ARG A 297 3.46 -10.53 -14.83
N LEU A 298 4.19 -9.79 -14.00
CA LEU A 298 3.96 -9.79 -12.56
C LEU A 298 2.65 -9.08 -12.18
N VAL A 299 2.25 -8.04 -12.92
CA VAL A 299 0.93 -7.41 -12.76
C VAL A 299 -0.18 -8.43 -13.03
N ALA A 300 -0.09 -9.22 -14.11
CA ALA A 300 -1.09 -10.24 -14.40
C ALA A 300 -1.21 -11.28 -13.28
N GLU A 301 -0.09 -11.67 -12.65
CA GLU A 301 -0.08 -12.58 -11.51
C GLU A 301 -0.77 -11.97 -10.27
N ILE A 302 -0.53 -10.69 -9.97
CA ILE A 302 -1.21 -10.01 -8.84
C ILE A 302 -2.69 -9.81 -9.14
N VAL A 303 -3.07 -9.43 -10.37
CA VAL A 303 -4.48 -9.29 -10.76
C VAL A 303 -5.25 -10.58 -10.52
N LYS A 304 -4.67 -11.73 -10.91
CA LYS A 304 -5.30 -13.02 -10.63
C LYS A 304 -5.40 -13.31 -9.12
N PHE A 305 -4.36 -12.99 -8.36
CA PHE A 305 -4.41 -13.15 -6.90
C PHE A 305 -5.42 -12.21 -6.23
N SER A 306 -5.61 -10.99 -6.74
CA SER A 306 -6.63 -10.04 -6.27
C SER A 306 -8.05 -10.53 -6.56
N GLU A 307 -8.29 -11.12 -7.73
CA GLU A 307 -9.57 -11.77 -8.06
C GLU A 307 -9.87 -12.88 -7.05
N ASP A 308 -8.92 -13.81 -6.84
CA ASP A 308 -9.09 -14.88 -5.86
C ASP A 308 -9.28 -14.33 -4.41
N THR A 309 -8.71 -13.16 -4.10
CA THR A 309 -8.92 -12.48 -2.80
C THR A 309 -10.35 -11.98 -2.68
N ALA A 310 -10.88 -11.33 -3.72
CA ALA A 310 -12.24 -10.82 -3.75
C ALA A 310 -13.26 -11.95 -3.66
N ASP A 311 -13.05 -13.05 -4.40
CA ASP A 311 -13.90 -14.25 -4.34
C ASP A 311 -14.00 -14.79 -2.90
N LEU A 312 -12.86 -14.94 -2.22
CA LEU A 312 -12.84 -15.41 -0.84
C LEU A 312 -13.55 -14.44 0.12
N MET A 313 -13.39 -13.13 -0.07
CA MET A 313 -14.12 -12.13 0.72
C MET A 313 -15.62 -12.16 0.45
N ILE A 314 -16.05 -12.39 -0.79
CA ILE A 314 -17.47 -12.54 -1.15
C ILE A 314 -18.06 -13.80 -0.51
N GLU A 315 -17.37 -14.94 -0.60
CA GLU A 315 -17.79 -16.21 0.02
C GLU A 315 -17.98 -16.09 1.54
N LYS A 316 -17.17 -15.26 2.20
CA LYS A 316 -17.24 -15.00 3.65
C LYS A 316 -18.19 -13.86 4.03
N GLY A 317 -18.77 -13.14 3.06
CA GLY A 317 -19.64 -11.98 3.32
C GLY A 317 -18.88 -10.78 3.90
N TRP A 318 -17.62 -10.62 3.52
CA TRP A 318 -16.68 -9.62 4.06
C TRP A 318 -16.37 -8.46 3.12
N LEU A 319 -16.82 -8.55 1.85
CA LEU A 319 -16.63 -7.48 0.87
C LEU A 319 -17.84 -6.54 0.90
N GLU A 320 -17.63 -5.30 1.36
CA GLU A 320 -18.63 -4.25 1.23
C GLU A 320 -18.81 -3.87 -0.25
N GLU A 321 -20.07 -3.75 -0.69
CA GLU A 321 -20.39 -3.33 -2.04
C GLU A 321 -20.09 -1.84 -2.21
N PRO A 322 -19.16 -1.46 -3.11
CA PRO A 322 -18.89 -0.05 -3.37
C PRO A 322 -20.09 0.63 -4.04
N PRO A 323 -20.25 1.96 -3.92
CA PRO A 323 -21.29 2.70 -4.63
C PRO A 323 -21.23 2.49 -6.16
N GLN A 324 -22.38 2.20 -6.78
CA GLN A 324 -22.48 1.87 -8.20
C GLN A 324 -23.36 2.86 -8.96
N SER A 325 -23.17 2.91 -10.28
CA SER A 325 -24.14 3.55 -11.18
C SER A 325 -25.42 2.72 -11.29
N GLU A 326 -26.54 3.35 -11.67
CA GLU A 326 -27.79 2.62 -11.79
C GLU A 326 -27.78 1.68 -13.00
N ASN A 327 -28.23 0.44 -12.80
CA ASN A 327 -28.45 -0.49 -13.90
C ASN A 327 -29.77 -0.16 -14.61
N ARG A 328 -29.69 0.66 -15.67
CA ARG A 328 -30.86 1.11 -16.45
C ARG A 328 -31.67 -0.04 -17.05
N ASN A 329 -31.03 -1.15 -17.43
CA ASN A 329 -31.74 -2.34 -17.95
C ASN A 329 -32.57 -3.03 -16.86
N LYS A 330 -32.07 -3.14 -15.63
CA LYS A 330 -32.85 -3.67 -14.50
C LYS A 330 -34.02 -2.75 -14.14
N LEU A 331 -33.84 -1.43 -14.22
CA LEU A 331 -34.89 -0.45 -13.93
C LEU A 331 -36.02 -0.44 -14.97
N MET A 332 -35.75 -0.81 -16.22
CA MET A 332 -36.77 -0.91 -17.27
C MET A 332 -37.60 -2.20 -17.19
N ASN A 333 -37.09 -3.22 -16.51
CA ASN A 333 -37.71 -4.56 -16.41
C ASN A 333 -38.33 -4.84 -15.03
N ASN A 334 -38.37 -3.84 -14.15
CA ASN A 334 -39.17 -3.79 -12.93
C ASN A 334 -40.39 -2.91 -13.19
#